data_AF-A0A413KAJ9-F1
#
_entry.id   AF-A0A413KAJ9-F1
#
_cell.length_a   1.000
_cell.length_b   1.000
_cell.length_c   1.000
_cell.angle_alpha   90.00
_cell.angle_beta   90.00
_cell.angle_gamma   90.00
#
_symmetry.space_group_name_H-M   'P 1'
#
loop_
_entity.id
_entity.type
_entity.pdbx_description
1 polymer ?
#
loop_
_entity_poly.entity_id
_entity_poly.type
_entity_poly.pdbx_seq_one_letter_code
_entity_poly.pdbx_strand_id
1 'polypeptide(L)' 'MNGLLNPPKPPYEEPIDNAGRYKLLINENNGATLVEANGTETITLARISEGRLEDLSHRLSERLGQTR' A
#
# COMPACT_ATOMS: atom_id res chain seq x y z
N MET A 1 -15.44 -13.55 29.74
CA MET A 1 -15.51 -13.54 28.25
C MET A 1 -14.17 -13.01 27.77
N ASN A 2 -13.20 -13.90 27.55
CA ASN A 2 -11.87 -13.51 27.10
C ASN A 2 -11.96 -13.16 25.61
N GLY A 3 -12.09 -11.88 25.30
CA GLY A 3 -12.01 -11.38 23.93
C GLY A 3 -10.59 -11.59 23.43
N LEU A 4 -10.35 -12.69 22.72
CA LEU A 4 -9.18 -12.86 21.86
C LEU A 4 -9.32 -11.83 20.73
N LEU A 5 -8.92 -10.59 21.00
CA LEU A 5 -8.62 -9.60 19.99
C LEU A 5 -7.42 -10.16 19.24
N ASN A 6 -7.66 -10.83 18.11
CA ASN A 6 -6.59 -11.13 17.18
C ASN A 6 -5.88 -9.80 16.91
N PRO A 7 -4.55 -9.71 17.13
CA PRO A 7 -3.82 -8.50 16.81
C PRO A 7 -4.08 -8.17 15.34
N PRO A 8 -4.27 -6.89 14.98
CA PRO A 8 -4.48 -6.52 13.59
C PRO A 8 -3.34 -7.08 12.75
N LYS A 9 -3.71 -7.78 11.68
CA LYS A 9 -2.75 -8.38 10.75
C LYS A 9 -1.77 -7.29 10.29
N PRO A 10 -0.45 -7.56 10.30
CA PRO A 10 0.50 -6.59 9.79
C PRO A 10 0.18 -6.25 8.34
N PRO A 11 0.38 -4.99 7.91
CA PRO A 11 0.16 -4.61 6.53
C PRO A 11 1.05 -5.46 5.60
N TYR A 12 0.50 -5.82 4.45
CA TYR A 12 1.26 -6.45 3.37
C TYR A 12 2.18 -5.40 2.73
N GLU A 13 3.47 -5.72 2.59
CA GLU A 13 4.43 -4.83 1.93
C GLU A 13 4.66 -5.28 0.49
N GLU A 14 4.39 -4.38 -0.47
CA GLU A 14 4.72 -4.59 -1.88
C GLU A 14 5.81 -3.60 -2.32
N PRO A 15 7.00 -4.06 -2.74
CA PRO A 15 8.02 -3.16 -3.29
C PRO A 15 7.58 -2.63 -4.66
N ILE A 16 7.78 -1.33 -4.89
CA ILE A 16 7.38 -0.64 -6.13
C ILE A 16 8.61 -0.37 -7.01
N ASP A 17 9.80 -0.44 -6.43
CA ASP A 17 11.07 -0.33 -7.14
C ASP A 17 12.03 -1.47 -6.78
N ASN A 18 12.95 -1.76 -7.69
CA ASN A 18 13.94 -2.83 -7.51
C ASN A 18 14.93 -2.54 -6.37
N ALA A 19 15.11 -1.27 -6.00
CA ALA A 19 15.97 -0.88 -4.89
C ALA A 19 15.28 -1.00 -3.53
N GLY A 20 13.97 -1.27 -3.49
CA GLY A 20 13.18 -1.37 -2.26
C GLY A 20 13.02 -0.05 -1.50
N ARG A 21 13.31 1.09 -2.16
CA ARG A 21 13.16 2.43 -1.60
C ARG A 21 11.71 2.83 -1.51
N TYR A 22 10.87 2.42 -2.46
CA TYR A 22 9.45 2.74 -2.46
C TYR A 22 8.62 1.48 -2.25
N LYS A 23 7.69 1.54 -1.30
CA LYS A 23 6.85 0.39 -0.95
C LYS A 23 5.40 0.82 -0.80
N LEU A 24 4.50 -0.08 -1.15
CA LEU A 24 3.07 0.02 -0.84
C LEU A 24 2.80 -0.83 0.40
N LEU A 25 2.28 -0.20 1.45
CA LEU A 25 1.81 -0.88 2.66
C LEU A 25 0.30 -1.05 2.56
N ILE A 26 -0.17 -2.26 2.24
CA ILE A 26 -1.59 -2.58 2.05
C ILE A 26 -2.15 -3.13 3.35
N ASN A 27 -3.18 -2.47 3.88
CA ASN A 27 -3.90 -2.88 5.07
C ASN A 27 -5.37 -3.10 4.70
N GLU A 28 -5.86 -4.32 4.90
CA GLU A 28 -7.23 -4.74 4.54
C GLU A 28 -8.33 -3.88 5.20
N ASN A 29 -8.04 -3.17 6.30
CA ASN A 29 -9.01 -2.30 6.98
C ASN A 29 -8.82 -0.79 6.72
N ASN A 30 -7.68 -0.38 6.15
CA ASN A 30 -7.29 1.03 6.06
C ASN A 30 -6.90 1.49 4.65
N GLY A 31 -6.87 0.58 3.68
CA GLY A 31 -6.44 0.85 2.31
C GLY A 31 -4.94 0.64 2.10
N ALA A 32 -4.28 1.49 1.33
CA ALA A 32 -2.84 1.41 1.07
C ALA A 32 -2.10 2.70 1.41
N THR A 33 -0.86 2.58 1.86
CA THR A 33 0.03 3.72 2.09
C THR A 33 1.27 3.57 1.23
N LEU A 34 1.56 4.59 0.42
CA LEU A 34 2.82 4.68 -0.31
C LEU A 34 3.87 5.28 0.63
N VAL A 35 4.97 4.57 0.82
CA VAL A 35 6.08 5.02 1.67
C VAL A 35 7.40 5.02 0.91
N GLU A 36 8.30 5.90 1.33
CA GLU A 36 9.71 5.91 0.97
C GLU A 36 10.54 5.45 2.18
N ALA A 37 11.36 4.41 2.00
CA ALA A 37 12.33 3.94 2.96
C ALA A 37 13.70 4.56 2.66
N ASN A 38 14.18 5.41 3.58
CA ASN A 38 15.49 6.03 3.51
C ASN A 38 16.37 5.52 4.67
N GLY A 39 16.99 4.36 4.47
CA GLY A 39 17.78 3.69 5.50
C GLY A 39 16.90 3.18 6.65
N THR A 40 16.98 3.82 7.81
CA THR A 40 16.17 3.48 9.00
C THR A 40 14.86 4.25 9.10
N GLU A 41 14.67 5.27 8.27
CA GLU A 41 13.47 6.12 8.30
C GLU A 41 12.49 5.73 7.20
N THR A 42 11.20 5.79 7.53
CA THR A 42 10.11 5.57 6.59
C THR A 42 9.24 6.82 6.52
N ILE A 43 9.16 7.41 5.33
CA ILE A 43 8.39 8.63 5.07
C ILE A 43 7.11 8.25 4.34
N THR A 44 5.96 8.73 4.83
CA THR A 44 4.68 8.54 4.11
C THR A 44 4.58 9.55 2.97
N LEU A 45 4.48 9.07 1.74
CA LEU A 45 4.29 9.90 0.54
C LEU A 45 2.81 10.13 0.24
N ALA A 46 1.98 9.09 0.38
CA ALA A 46 0.55 9.18 0.13
C ALA A 46 -0.23 8.13 0.93
N ARG A 47 -1.46 8.47 1.30
CA ARG A 47 -2.45 7.52 1.85
C ARG A 47 -3.59 7.35 0.87
N ILE A 48 -3.96 6.12 0.62
CA ILE A 48 -5.01 5.71 -0.30
C ILE A 48 -6.03 4.95 0.54
N SER A 49 -7.21 5.54 0.73
CA SER A 49 -8.31 4.86 1.43
C SER A 49 -8.74 3.61 0.68
N GLU A 50 -9.22 2.60 1.41
CA GLU A 50 -9.69 1.33 0.86
C GLU A 50 -10.68 1.49 -0.31
N GLY A 51 -11.71 2.32 -0.12
CA GLY A 51 -12.72 2.60 -1.17
C GLY A 51 -12.19 3.30 -2.42
N ARG A 52 -10.90 3.62 -2.49
CA ARG A 52 -10.22 4.19 -3.66
C ARG A 52 -9.18 3.25 -4.28
N LEU A 53 -8.93 2.09 -3.68
CA LEU A 53 -7.95 1.14 -4.20
C LEU A 53 -8.37 0.55 -5.54
N GLU A 54 -9.64 0.21 -5.69
CA GLU A 54 -10.18 -0.34 -6.93
C GLU A 54 -10.13 0.70 -8.07
N ASP A 55 -10.56 1.94 -7.81
CA ASP A 55 -10.45 3.06 -8.75
C ASP A 55 -8.98 3.32 -9.15
N LEU A 56 -8.07 3.32 -8.18
CA LEU A 56 -6.65 3.49 -8.46
C LEU A 56 -6.10 2.37 -9.34
N SER A 57 -6.44 1.11 -9.03
CA SER A 57 -6.02 -0.06 -9.81
C SER A 57 -6.54 0.00 -11.24
N HIS A 58 -7.82 0.37 -11.42
CA HIS A 58 -8.42 0.52 -12.74
C HIS A 58 -7.71 1.61 -13.55
N ARG A 59 -7.54 2.80 -12.98
CA ARG A 59 -6.88 3.94 -13.65
C ARG A 59 -5.42 3.66 -14.00
N LEU A 60 -4.70 2.93 -13.14
CA LEU A 60 -3.33 2.50 -13.43
C LEU A 60 -3.31 1.48 -14.58
N SER A 61 -4.21 0.50 -14.56
CA SER A 61 -4.35 -0.49 -15.62
C SER A 61 -4.69 0.15 -16.97
N GLU A 62 -5.59 1.13 -17.00
CA GLU A 62 -5.90 1.90 -18.21
C GLU A 62 -4.68 2.67 -18.72
N ARG A 63 -3.98 3.39 -17.82
CA ARG A 63 -2.84 4.22 -18.21
C ARG A 63 -1.64 3.41 -18.68
N LEU A 64 -1.37 2.27 -18.03
CA LEU A 64 -0.27 1.36 -18.39
C LEU A 64 -0.65 0.43 -19.57
N GLY A 65 -1.94 0.11 -19.72
CA GLY A 65 -2.46 -0.62 -20.87
C GLY A 65 -2.53 0.21 -22.15
N GLN A 66 -2.62 1.54 -22.03
CA GLN A 66 -2.52 2.48 -23.15
C GLN A 66 -1.08 2.76 -23.61
N THR A 67 -0.06 2.44 -22.80
CA THR A 67 1.33 2.39 -23.26
C THR A 67 1.56 1.09 -24.04
N ARG A 68 1.10 1.05 -25.29
CA ARG A 68 1.53 0.10 -26.32
C ARG A 68 1.81 0.83 -27.62
#